data_AF-A0A6L8EJS4-F1
#
_entry.id   AF-A0A6L8EJS4-F1
#
_cell.length_a   1.000
_cell.length_b   1.000
_cell.length_c   1.000
_cell.angle_alpha   90.00
_cell.angle_beta   90.00
_cell.angle_gamma   90.00
#
_symmetry.space_group_name_H-M   'P 1'
#
loop_
_entity.id
_entity.type
_entity.pdbx_description
1 polymer ?
#
loop_
_entity_poly.entity_id
_entity_poly.type
_entity_poly.pdbx_seq_one_letter_code
_entity_poly.pdbx_strand_id
1 'polypeptide(L)'
;MQTQVVIGQRGHCSLWRRLMAIAYDCCLLFSVLFIATLPALAVTGGTAFVAGNPFYSTYLLLISWFYFVWQWKTGRQTLGMRAWRIYLTTRTGVPPGWKNLTIRFFLAGVSLSALGAGFLWALADKERLTFHDRLSGTILVFAGKTA
;
A
#
# COMPACT_ATOMS: atom_id res chain seq x y z
N MET A 1 5.54 -21.13 -12.27
CA MET A 1 6.95 -21.19 -12.71
C MET A 1 7.51 -19.81 -13.11
N GLN A 2 7.23 -18.71 -12.39
CA GLN A 2 7.70 -17.34 -12.74
C GLN A 2 8.36 -16.56 -11.58
N THR A 3 8.55 -17.18 -10.42
CA THR A 3 8.82 -16.44 -9.18
C THR A 3 10.31 -16.26 -8.84
N GLN A 4 11.22 -16.94 -9.56
CA GLN A 4 12.65 -16.99 -9.19
C GLN A 4 13.55 -15.99 -9.94
N VAL A 5 13.06 -15.35 -11.00
CA VAL A 5 13.91 -14.55 -11.92
C VAL A 5 14.17 -13.11 -11.42
N VAL A 6 13.39 -12.59 -10.47
CA VAL A 6 13.44 -11.14 -10.10
C VAL A 6 14.46 -10.81 -8.99
N ILE A 7 15.11 -11.80 -8.37
CA ILE A 7 15.99 -11.57 -7.20
C ILE A 7 17.43 -11.15 -7.61
N GLY A 8 17.76 -11.18 -8.91
CA GLY A 8 19.14 -11.00 -9.41
C GLY A 8 19.67 -9.56 -9.48
N GLN A 9 18.83 -8.53 -9.35
CA GLN A 9 19.24 -7.12 -9.46
C GLN A 9 18.51 -6.30 -8.40
N ARG A 10 19.04 -6.23 -7.17
CA ARG A 10 18.49 -5.39 -6.09
C ARG A 10 18.82 -3.92 -6.34
N GLY A 11 18.22 -3.32 -7.36
CA GLY A 11 18.28 -1.88 -7.58
C GLY A 11 17.55 -1.13 -6.46
N HIS A 12 18.17 -0.08 -5.92
CA HIS A 12 17.55 0.75 -4.89
C HIS A 12 16.28 1.41 -5.47
N CYS A 13 15.12 1.13 -4.88
CA CYS A 13 13.86 1.78 -5.28
C CYS A 13 13.90 3.25 -4.84
N SER A 14 14.16 4.16 -5.79
CA SER A 14 14.21 5.61 -5.56
C SER A 14 12.94 6.14 -4.91
N LEU A 15 13.08 7.07 -3.96
CA LEU A 15 11.96 7.67 -3.23
C LEU A 15 10.87 8.23 -4.16
N TRP A 16 11.24 8.90 -5.25
CA TRP A 16 10.30 9.44 -6.24
C TRP A 16 9.35 8.39 -6.83
N ARG A 17 9.85 7.20 -7.17
CA ARG A 17 9.01 6.10 -7.69
C ARG A 17 8.02 5.60 -6.64
N ARG A 18 8.44 5.56 -5.37
CA ARG A 18 7.55 5.19 -4.25
C ARG A 18 6.45 6.24 -4.08
N LEU A 19 6.80 7.53 -4.10
CA LEU A 19 5.83 8.63 -4.00
C LEU A 19 4.83 8.62 -5.14
N MET A 20 5.30 8.45 -6.38
CA MET A 20 4.40 8.35 -7.53
C MET A 20 3.49 7.13 -7.43
N ALA A 21 4.02 5.94 -7.11
CA ALA A 21 3.19 4.75 -6.93
C ALA A 21 2.08 4.96 -5.88
N ILE A 22 2.40 5.66 -4.78
CA ILE A 22 1.41 6.01 -3.75
C ILE A 22 0.40 7.02 -4.27
N ALA A 23 0.82 8.07 -4.96
CA ALA A 23 -0.10 9.04 -5.55
C ALA A 23 -1.10 8.35 -6.51
N TYR A 24 -0.61 7.44 -7.35
CA TYR A 24 -1.44 6.61 -8.22
C TYR A 24 -2.43 5.74 -7.42
N ASP A 25 -1.94 5.04 -6.40
CA ASP A 25 -2.80 4.18 -5.57
C ASP A 25 -3.81 5.00 -4.74
N CYS A 26 -3.49 6.22 -4.33
CA CYS A 26 -4.41 7.14 -3.65
C CYS A 26 -5.56 7.58 -4.56
N CYS A 27 -5.27 7.93 -5.82
CA CYS A 27 -6.32 8.25 -6.79
C CYS A 27 -7.23 7.05 -7.05
N LEU A 28 -6.67 5.86 -7.21
CA LEU A 28 -7.45 4.64 -7.42
C LEU A 28 -8.29 4.28 -6.20
N LEU A 29 -7.71 4.36 -5.00
CA LEU A 29 -8.42 4.11 -3.76
C LEU A 29 -9.56 5.12 -3.57
N PHE A 30 -9.33 6.40 -3.88
CA PHE A 30 -10.37 7.43 -3.82
C PHE A 30 -11.56 7.06 -4.72
N SER A 31 -11.31 6.65 -5.97
CA SER A 31 -12.37 6.20 -6.88
C SER A 31 -13.13 4.98 -6.35
N VAL A 32 -12.43 4.00 -5.78
CA VAL A 32 -13.05 2.80 -5.18
C VAL A 32 -13.91 3.19 -3.97
N LEU A 33 -13.40 4.04 -3.08
CA LEU A 33 -14.14 4.49 -1.91
C LEU A 33 -15.35 5.32 -2.30
N PHE A 34 -15.23 6.20 -3.30
CA PHE A 34 -16.34 6.97 -3.83
C PHE A 34 -17.47 6.05 -4.32
N ILE A 35 -17.15 5.03 -5.13
CA ILE A 35 -18.15 4.05 -5.58
C ILE A 35 -18.72 3.25 -4.39
N ALA A 36 -17.89 2.89 -3.41
CA ALA A 36 -18.33 2.18 -2.21
C ALA A 36 -19.29 3.01 -1.32
N THR A 37 -19.27 4.33 -1.43
CA THR A 37 -20.26 5.18 -0.73
C THR A 37 -21.68 4.99 -1.24
N LEU A 38 -21.87 4.63 -2.52
CA LEU A 38 -23.18 4.48 -3.14
C LEU A 38 -24.08 3.43 -2.46
N PRO A 39 -23.63 2.17 -2.26
CA PRO A 39 -24.44 1.18 -1.53
C PRO A 39 -24.63 1.58 -0.07
N ALA A 40 -23.64 2.22 0.56
CA ALA A 40 -23.79 2.71 1.94
C ALA A 40 -24.91 3.76 2.04
N LEU A 41 -24.99 4.69 1.08
CA LEU A 41 -26.01 5.72 0.99
C LEU A 41 -27.40 5.14 0.69
N ALA A 42 -27.47 4.08 -0.13
CA ALA A 42 -28.71 3.37 -0.41
C ALA A 42 -29.30 2.72 0.86
N VAL A 43 -28.44 2.15 1.72
CA VAL A 43 -28.85 1.55 3.00
C VAL A 43 -29.32 2.62 4.01
N THR A 44 -28.74 3.82 4.00
CA THR A 44 -29.17 4.94 4.87
C THR A 44 -30.33 5.75 4.29
N GLY A 45 -30.96 5.28 3.21
CA GLY A 45 -32.11 5.95 2.61
C GLY A 45 -31.79 7.34 2.02
N GLY A 46 -30.55 7.57 1.58
CA GLY A 46 -30.12 8.85 1.02
C GLY A 46 -29.73 9.90 2.05
N THR A 47 -29.75 9.58 3.35
CA THR A 47 -29.26 10.50 4.37
C THR A 47 -27.73 10.56 4.35
N ALA A 48 -27.20 11.80 4.32
CA ALA A 48 -25.76 12.02 4.36
C ALA A 48 -25.20 11.50 5.70
N PHE A 49 -24.07 10.78 5.65
CA PHE A 49 -23.38 10.35 6.86
C PHE A 49 -22.86 11.57 7.60
N VAL A 50 -23.23 11.71 8.88
CA VAL A 50 -22.65 12.71 9.78
C VAL A 50 -21.15 12.47 9.87
N ALA A 51 -20.36 13.53 9.72
CA ALA A 51 -18.91 13.48 9.88
C ALA A 51 -18.57 12.88 11.26
N GLY A 52 -17.79 11.80 11.29
CA GLY A 52 -17.41 11.10 12.51
C GLY A 52 -18.25 9.87 12.87
N ASN A 53 -19.15 9.40 12.01
CA ASN A 53 -19.85 8.13 12.25
C ASN A 53 -18.85 6.94 12.24
N PRO A 54 -18.66 6.24 13.38
CA PRO A 54 -17.66 5.18 13.50
C PRO A 54 -17.96 3.99 12.58
N PHE A 55 -19.23 3.72 12.26
CA PHE A 55 -19.60 2.63 11.35
C PHE A 55 -19.12 2.92 9.92
N TYR A 56 -19.33 4.16 9.44
CA TYR A 56 -18.92 4.56 8.11
C TYR A 56 -17.39 4.61 7.97
N SER A 57 -16.69 5.16 8.97
CA SER A 57 -15.22 5.15 9.00
C SER A 57 -14.66 3.73 9.03
N THR A 58 -15.25 2.81 9.80
CA THR A 58 -14.83 1.40 9.84
C THR A 58 -15.10 0.69 8.51
N TYR A 59 -16.24 0.97 7.88
CA TYR A 59 -16.57 0.44 6.55
C TYR A 59 -15.55 0.85 5.48
N LEU A 60 -15.24 2.14 5.37
CA LEU A 60 -14.23 2.63 4.43
C LEU A 60 -12.83 2.08 4.73
N LEU A 61 -12.48 1.93 6.02
CA LEU A 61 -11.23 1.32 6.45
C LEU A 61 -11.12 -0.14 6.01
N LEU A 62 -12.19 -0.93 6.19
CA LEU A 62 -12.22 -2.34 5.76
C LEU A 62 -12.11 -2.49 4.25
N ILE A 63 -12.78 -1.64 3.47
CA ILE A 63 -12.66 -1.63 2.01
C ILE A 63 -11.24 -1.29 1.59
N SER A 64 -10.64 -0.28 2.21
CA SER A 64 -9.25 0.10 1.95
C SER A 64 -8.28 -1.05 2.27
N TRP A 65 -8.44 -1.67 3.45
CA TRP A 65 -7.63 -2.82 3.87
C TRP A 65 -7.76 -3.97 2.86
N PHE A 66 -9.00 -4.31 2.48
CA PHE A 66 -9.26 -5.37 1.51
C PHE A 66 -8.64 -5.05 0.16
N TYR A 67 -8.82 -3.83 -0.35
CA TYR A 67 -8.26 -3.38 -1.63
C TYR A 67 -6.73 -3.57 -1.70
N PHE A 68 -6.00 -3.16 -0.67
CA PHE A 68 -4.53 -3.28 -0.65
C PHE A 68 -4.06 -4.70 -0.34
N VAL A 69 -4.56 -5.31 0.74
CA VAL A 69 -4.09 -6.62 1.20
C VAL A 69 -4.40 -7.71 0.18
N TRP A 70 -5.58 -7.67 -0.45
CA TRP A 70 -5.94 -8.61 -1.51
C TRP A 70 -4.99 -8.51 -2.71
N GLN A 71 -4.71 -7.30 -3.19
CA GLN A 71 -3.78 -7.08 -4.31
C GLN A 71 -2.36 -7.52 -3.97
N TRP A 72 -1.88 -7.22 -2.76
CA TRP A 72 -0.55 -7.68 -2.32
C TRP A 72 -0.47 -9.19 -2.15
N LYS A 73 -1.56 -9.84 -1.74
CA LYS A 73 -1.63 -11.30 -1.59
C LYS A 73 -1.64 -12.02 -2.92
N THR A 74 -2.49 -11.58 -3.85
CA THR A 74 -2.73 -12.26 -5.14
C THR A 74 -1.67 -11.91 -6.19
N GLY A 75 -1.18 -10.65 -6.21
CA GLY A 75 -0.30 -10.14 -7.27
C GLY A 75 1.00 -9.50 -6.80
N ARG A 76 1.29 -9.46 -5.49
CA ARG A 76 2.49 -8.81 -4.88
C ARG A 76 2.69 -7.34 -5.26
N GLN A 77 1.71 -6.73 -5.92
CA GLN A 77 1.77 -5.37 -6.47
C GLN A 77 0.35 -4.81 -6.56
N THR A 78 0.21 -3.55 -6.18
CA THR A 78 -0.95 -2.70 -6.53
C THR A 78 -0.77 -2.16 -7.95
N LEU A 79 -1.83 -1.57 -8.51
CA LEU A 79 -1.73 -0.92 -9.81
C LEU A 79 -0.62 0.15 -9.86
N GLY A 80 -0.50 1.01 -8.82
CA GLY A 80 0.57 2.00 -8.73
C GLY A 80 1.96 1.35 -8.70
N MET A 81 2.12 0.27 -7.94
CA MET A 81 3.37 -0.50 -7.94
C MET A 81 3.67 -1.13 -9.30
N ARG A 82 2.67 -1.63 -10.03
CA ARG A 82 2.83 -2.17 -11.38
C ARG A 82 3.28 -1.10 -12.37
N ALA A 83 2.67 0.09 -12.31
CA ALA A 83 3.03 1.22 -13.18
C ALA A 83 4.51 1.62 -13.04
N TRP A 84 5.05 1.53 -11.82
CA TRP A 84 6.43 1.91 -11.50
C TRP A 84 7.40 0.72 -11.34
N ARG A 85 6.97 -0.50 -11.71
CA ARG A 85 7.74 -1.76 -11.62
C ARG A 85 8.32 -2.05 -10.23
N ILE A 86 7.54 -1.77 -9.20
CA ILE A 86 7.89 -1.96 -7.79
C ILE A 86 7.30 -3.29 -7.32
N TYR A 87 8.11 -4.16 -6.72
CA TYR A 87 7.68 -5.46 -6.21
C TYR A 87 7.79 -5.51 -4.70
N LEU A 88 6.75 -6.05 -4.05
CA LEU A 88 6.76 -6.31 -2.62
C LEU A 88 7.26 -7.73 -2.36
N THR A 89 8.33 -7.86 -1.56
CA THR A 89 8.83 -9.16 -1.10
C THR A 89 9.31 -9.07 0.34
N THR A 90 9.51 -10.21 1.00
CA THR A 90 10.18 -10.24 2.32
C THR A 90 11.69 -10.20 2.15
N ARG A 91 12.43 -9.91 3.24
CA ARG A 91 13.90 -9.93 3.23
C ARG A 91 14.50 -11.28 2.79
N THR A 92 13.77 -12.37 3.00
CA THR A 92 14.15 -13.74 2.61
C THR A 92 13.71 -14.10 1.18
N GLY A 93 13.08 -13.17 0.45
CA GLY A 93 12.59 -13.40 -0.93
C GLY A 93 11.28 -14.19 -1.02
N VAL A 94 10.68 -14.55 0.13
CA VAL A 94 9.44 -15.32 0.21
C VAL A 94 8.22 -14.38 0.11
N PRO A 95 7.09 -14.81 -0.48
CA PRO A 95 5.85 -14.04 -0.43
C PRO A 95 5.45 -13.68 1.02
N PRO A 96 5.09 -12.41 1.29
CA PRO A 96 4.66 -11.99 2.61
C PRO A 96 3.35 -12.70 3.03
N GLY A 97 3.31 -13.11 4.30
CA GLY A 97 2.10 -13.67 4.91
C GLY A 97 1.03 -12.61 5.18
N TRP A 98 -0.20 -13.05 5.47
CA TRP A 98 -1.34 -12.16 5.80
C TRP A 98 -1.04 -11.19 6.95
N LYS A 99 -0.33 -11.69 7.98
CA LYS A 99 0.10 -10.87 9.12
C LYS A 99 1.01 -9.72 8.67
N ASN A 100 2.02 -10.00 7.86
CA ASN A 100 2.99 -8.99 7.40
C ASN A 100 2.31 -7.91 6.53
N LEU A 101 1.37 -8.32 5.68
CA LEU A 101 0.59 -7.41 4.83
C LEU A 101 -0.35 -6.52 5.65
N THR A 102 -1.00 -7.08 6.66
CA THR A 102 -1.91 -6.34 7.54
C THR A 102 -1.15 -5.32 8.38
N ILE A 103 -0.03 -5.76 8.99
CA ILE A 103 0.89 -4.90 9.72
C ILE A 103 1.34 -3.75 8.81
N ARG A 104 1.82 -4.06 7.60
CA ARG A 104 2.22 -3.04 6.61
C ARG A 104 1.11 -2.03 6.31
N PHE A 105 -0.14 -2.46 6.15
CA PHE A 105 -1.28 -1.57 5.89
C PHE A 105 -1.52 -0.59 7.05
N PHE A 106 -1.62 -1.07 8.28
CA PHE A 106 -1.86 -0.22 9.44
C PHE A 106 -0.70 0.75 9.71
N LEU A 107 0.53 0.25 9.61
CA LEU A 107 1.74 1.06 9.76
C LEU A 107 1.82 2.14 8.67
N ALA A 108 1.52 1.81 7.40
CA ALA A 108 1.44 2.80 6.33
C ALA A 108 0.31 3.84 6.58
N GLY A 109 -0.85 3.40 7.06
CA GLY A 109 -1.97 4.27 7.42
C GLY A 109 -1.61 5.25 8.54
N VAL A 110 -0.98 4.78 9.61
CA VAL A 110 -0.47 5.61 10.72
C VAL A 110 0.59 6.60 10.23
N SER A 111 1.46 6.16 9.30
CA SER A 111 2.44 7.05 8.67
C SER A 111 1.81 8.23 7.94
N LEU A 112 0.70 7.97 7.26
CA LEU A 112 0.00 8.91 6.41
C LEU A 112 -0.86 9.85 7.24
N SER A 113 -1.56 9.31 8.25
CA SER A 113 -2.38 10.09 9.19
C SER A 113 -1.54 11.02 10.07
N ALA A 114 -0.29 10.66 10.37
CA ALA A 114 0.70 11.55 10.98
C ALA A 114 1.23 12.63 10.01
N LEU A 115 0.43 13.13 9.06
CA LEU A 115 0.80 14.14 8.06
C LEU A 115 2.02 13.76 7.18
N GLY A 116 2.25 12.46 6.97
CA GLY A 116 3.45 12.01 6.26
C GLY A 116 4.74 12.15 7.09
N ALA A 117 4.67 12.32 8.42
CA ALA A 117 5.85 12.33 9.30
C ALA A 117 6.72 11.07 9.15
N GLY A 118 6.12 9.90 8.88
CA GLY A 118 6.89 8.69 8.55
C GLY A 118 7.50 8.68 7.14
N PHE A 119 7.01 9.53 6.22
CA PHE A 119 7.66 9.83 4.93
C PHE A 119 8.81 10.83 5.10
N LEU A 120 8.67 11.83 5.99
CA LEU A 120 9.73 12.76 6.36
C LEU A 120 10.88 12.04 7.08
N TRP A 121 10.60 11.04 7.92
CA TRP A 121 11.64 10.17 8.51
C TRP A 121 12.38 9.33 7.47
N ALA A 122 11.69 8.86 6.41
CA ALA A 122 12.33 8.16 5.29
C ALA A 122 13.21 9.08 4.41
N LEU A 123 13.06 10.40 4.51
CA LEU A 123 13.99 11.39 3.94
C LEU A 123 15.23 11.62 4.84
N ALA A 124 15.11 11.41 6.15
CA ALA A 124 16.19 11.58 7.13
C ALA A 124 17.05 10.31 7.34
N ASP A 125 16.53 9.13 6.99
CA ASP A 125 17.23 7.85 7.18
C ASP A 125 18.14 7.48 5.98
N LYS A 126 19.43 7.26 6.27
CA LYS A 126 20.51 6.95 5.30
C LYS A 126 20.30 5.64 4.53
N GLU A 127 19.43 4.74 4.99
CA GLU A 127 19.14 3.46 4.33
C GLU A 127 17.94 3.48 3.34
N ARG A 128 17.23 4.61 3.20
CA ARG A 128 16.05 4.75 2.30
C ARG A 128 14.94 3.70 2.53
N LEU A 129 14.84 3.17 3.74
CA LEU A 129 13.77 2.27 4.17
C LEU A 129 12.76 3.08 5.00
N THR A 130 11.46 2.94 4.71
CA THR A 130 10.43 3.51 5.59
C THR A 130 10.39 2.70 6.90
N PHE A 131 10.12 3.35 8.03
CA PHE A 131 9.99 2.69 9.35
C PHE A 131 9.04 1.46 9.30
N HIS A 132 8.02 1.56 8.44
CA HIS A 132 7.00 0.56 8.16
C HIS A 132 7.50 -0.62 7.32
N ASP A 133 8.45 -0.42 6.41
CA ASP A 133 9.15 -1.51 5.70
C ASP A 133 10.02 -2.33 6.68
N ARG A 134 10.73 -1.64 7.60
CA ARG A 134 11.62 -2.26 8.59
C ARG A 134 10.85 -3.10 9.62
N LEU A 135 9.72 -2.60 10.12
CA LEU A 135 8.89 -3.29 11.11
C LEU A 135 8.03 -4.42 10.51
N SER A 136 7.63 -4.31 9.24
CA SER A 136 6.87 -5.37 8.57
C SER A 136 7.74 -6.50 8.02
N GLY A 137 9.07 -6.36 8.06
CA GLY A 137 10.01 -7.31 7.46
C GLY A 137 9.89 -7.39 5.93
N THR A 138 9.30 -6.37 5.30
CA THR A 138 9.09 -6.31 3.85
C THR A 138 10.01 -5.30 3.19
N ILE A 139 10.41 -5.59 1.97
CA ILE A 139 11.26 -4.74 1.14
C ILE A 139 10.57 -4.49 -0.20
N LEU A 140 10.65 -3.24 -0.66
CA LEU A 140 10.24 -2.85 -2.00
C LEU A 140 11.45 -2.93 -2.93
N VAL A 141 11.38 -3.80 -3.92
CA VAL A 141 12.46 -4.04 -4.88
C VAL A 141 12.04 -3.50 -6.24
N PHE A 142 12.96 -2.85 -6.95
CA PHE A 142 12.74 -2.44 -8.33
C PHE A 142 13.12 -3.58 -9.26
N ALA A 143 12.22 -3.97 -10.17
CA ALA A 143 12.61 -4.85 -11.28
C ALA A 143 13.29 -4.02 -12.36
N GLY A 144 14.62 -4.02 -12.35
CA GLY A 144 15.43 -3.57 -13.49
C GLY A 144 15.11 -4.39 -14.74
N LYS A 145 15.15 -3.74 -15.91
CA LYS A 145 14.97 -4.38 -17.21
C LYS A 145 16.01 -5.49 -17.34
N THR A 146 15.60 -6.74 -17.53
CA THR A 146 16.50 -7.76 -18.09
C THR A 146 16.93 -7.25 -19.46
N ALA A 147 18.23 -7.03 -19.62
CA ALA A 147 18.84 -6.82 -20.94
C ALA A 147 18.65 -8.10 -21.77
#